data_AF-A0A9P5P164-F1
#
_entry.id   AF-A0A9P5P164-F1
#
_cell.length_a   1.000
_cell.length_b   1.000
_cell.length_c   1.000
_cell.angle_alpha   90.00
_cell.angle_beta   90.00
_cell.angle_gamma   90.00
#
_symmetry.space_group_name_H-M   'P 1'
#
loop_
_entity.id
_entity.type
_entity.pdbx_description
1 polymer ?
#
loop_
_entity_poly.entity_id
_entity_poly.type
_entity_poly.pdbx_seq_one_letter_code
_entity_poly.pdbx_strand_id
1 'polypeptide(L)'
;MGGPNLEIFKFSLYLFVPIAALVHFGDPEWYRTVVVPYRDKLFPSLDRTNQRIPTDQSGVREELARIKAERLQRRAQREAEEAQKSDQ
;
A
#
# COMPACT_ATOMS: atom_id res chain seq x y z
N MET A 1 21.44 34.61 31.71
CA MET A 1 20.48 33.51 31.94
C MET A 1 19.15 34.15 32.35
N GLY A 2 18.05 33.91 31.63
CA GLY A 2 16.82 34.74 31.66
C GLY A 2 15.91 34.63 32.89
N GLY A 3 16.47 34.30 34.05
CA GLY A 3 15.74 34.28 35.34
C GLY A 3 14.58 33.27 35.43
N PRO A 4 13.92 33.20 36.61
CA PRO A 4 12.86 32.22 36.89
C PRO A 4 11.67 32.28 35.91
N ASN A 5 11.33 33.46 35.40
CA ASN A 5 10.22 33.62 34.45
C ASN A 5 10.46 32.87 33.14
N LEU A 6 11.71 32.80 32.66
CA LEU A 6 12.05 32.07 31.44
C LEU A 6 11.93 30.56 31.63
N GLU A 7 12.21 30.06 32.84
CA GLU A 7 12.09 28.64 33.17
C GLU A 7 10.62 28.22 33.20
N ILE A 8 9.75 29.04 33.80
CA ILE A 8 8.29 28.81 33.82
C ILE A 8 7.72 28.79 32.40
N PHE A 9 8.16 29.71 31.53
CA PHE A 9 7.71 29.74 30.14
C PHE A 9 8.11 28.48 29.38
N LYS A 10 9.38 28.07 29.46
CA LYS A 10 9.87 26.85 28.79
C LYS A 10 9.12 25.61 29.27
N PHE A 11 8.94 25.49 30.58
CA PHE A 11 8.22 24.38 31.17
C PHE A 11 6.76 24.32 30.69
N SER A 12 6.09 25.47 30.67
CA SER A 12 4.72 25.59 30.15
C SER A 12 4.65 25.19 28.68
N LEU A 13 5.62 25.60 27.86
CA LEU A 13 5.70 25.21 26.45
C LEU A 13 5.92 23.70 26.29
N TYR A 14 6.84 23.11 27.07
CA TYR A 14 7.13 21.68 27.04
C TYR A 14 5.94 20.82 27.45
N LEU A 15 5.05 21.31 28.31
CA LEU A 15 3.81 20.63 28.64
C LEU A 15 2.71 20.90 27.61
N PHE A 16 2.54 22.16 27.21
CA PHE A 16 1.46 22.57 26.33
C PHE A 16 1.56 21.91 24.96
N VAL A 17 2.74 21.91 24.33
CA VAL A 17 2.92 21.38 22.98
C VAL A 17 2.51 19.90 22.84
N PRO A 18 3.01 18.95 23.66
CA PRO A 18 2.61 17.55 23.55
C PRO A 18 1.14 17.34 23.92
N ILE A 19 0.60 18.06 24.89
CA ILE A 19 -0.82 17.95 25.27
C ILE A 19 -1.71 18.44 24.13
N ALA A 20 -1.39 19.60 23.54
CA ALA A 20 -2.14 20.14 22.40
C ALA A 20 -2.06 19.22 21.19
N ALA A 21 -0.88 18.66 20.90
CA ALA A 21 -0.71 17.65 19.85
C ALA A 21 -1.56 16.40 20.12
N LEU A 22 -1.61 15.89 21.36
CA LEU A 22 -2.44 14.75 21.74
C LEU A 22 -3.93 15.05 21.56
N VAL A 23 -4.40 16.23 21.96
CA VAL A 23 -5.81 16.60 21.79
C VAL A 23 -6.17 16.76 20.31
N HIS A 24 -5.27 17.33 19.51
CA HIS A 24 -5.54 17.54 18.08
C HIS A 24 -5.45 16.24 17.27
N PHE A 25 -4.36 15.48 17.41
CA PHE A 25 -4.11 14.28 16.62
C PHE A 25 -4.74 13.01 17.22
N GLY A 26 -5.11 13.03 18.50
CA GLY A 26 -5.81 11.94 19.17
C GLY A 26 -7.31 11.93 18.94
N ASP A 27 -7.87 12.97 18.31
CA ASP A 27 -9.28 13.00 17.92
C ASP A 27 -9.56 11.92 16.85
N PRO A 28 -10.44 10.94 17.15
CA PRO A 28 -10.81 9.91 16.18
C PRO A 28 -11.41 10.47 14.90
N GLU A 29 -12.14 11.59 14.97
CA GLU A 29 -12.74 12.23 13.79
C GLU A 29 -11.69 12.88 12.90
N TRP A 30 -10.70 13.57 13.50
CA TRP A 30 -9.55 14.09 12.76
C TRP A 30 -8.83 12.96 12.00
N TYR A 31 -8.58 11.82 12.66
CA TYR A 31 -7.93 10.69 12.01
C TYR A 31 -8.74 10.14 10.83
N ARG A 32 -10.06 9.93 11.01
CA ARG A 32 -10.95 9.41 9.96
C ARG A 32 -11.09 10.35 8.77
N THR A 33 -11.04 11.66 8.98
CA THR A 33 -11.29 12.66 7.93
C THR A 33 -10.01 13.10 7.22
N VAL A 34 -8.88 13.12 7.92
CA VAL A 34 -7.62 13.62 7.38
C VAL A 34 -6.68 12.48 6.99
N VAL A 35 -6.48 11.49 7.86
CA VAL A 35 -5.47 10.45 7.67
C VAL A 35 -5.98 9.32 6.77
N VAL A 36 -7.19 8.80 7.06
CA VAL A 36 -7.75 7.66 6.31
C VAL A 36 -7.88 7.96 4.80
N PRO A 37 -8.43 9.12 4.36
CA PRO A 37 -8.59 9.40 2.93
C PRO A 37 -7.24 9.67 2.23
N TYR A 38 -6.20 10.00 2.99
CA TYR A 38 -4.87 10.17 2.42
C TYR A 38 -4.29 8.85 1.88
N ARG A 39 -4.72 7.71 2.43
CA ARG A 39 -4.40 6.37 1.89
C ARG A 39 -4.75 6.26 0.40
N ASP A 40 -5.88 6.82 0.00
CA ASP A 40 -6.38 6.71 -1.38
C ASP A 40 -5.56 7.55 -2.37
N LYS A 41 -4.76 8.50 -1.88
CA LYS A 41 -3.80 9.26 -2.69
C LYS A 41 -2.46 8.54 -2.83
N LEU A 42 -2.08 7.74 -1.84
CA LEU A 42 -0.79 7.05 -1.80
C LEU A 42 -0.83 5.72 -2.55
N PHE A 43 -1.94 5.00 -2.47
CA PHE A 43 -2.08 3.67 -3.04
C PHE A 43 -3.03 3.67 -4.23
N PRO A 44 -2.75 2.86 -5.27
CA PRO A 44 -3.71 2.65 -6.34
C PRO A 44 -5.02 2.06 -5.78
N SER A 45 -6.14 2.42 -6.43
CA SER A 45 -7.47 1.93 -6.06
C SER A 45 -7.50 0.40 -6.00
N LEU A 46 -8.31 -0.14 -5.09
CA LEU A 46 -8.43 -1.59 -4.90
C LEU A 46 -8.86 -2.32 -6.18
N ASP A 47 -9.66 -1.65 -7.04
CA ASP A 47 -10.08 -2.17 -8.35
C ASP A 47 -8.94 -2.35 -9.35
N ARG A 48 -7.83 -1.62 -9.17
CA ARG A 48 -6.63 -1.69 -10.03
C ARG A 48 -5.58 -2.65 -9.48
N THR A 49 -5.79 -3.20 -8.30
CA THR A 49 -4.86 -4.12 -7.64
C THR A 49 -5.45 -5.51 -7.59
N ASN A 50 -4.59 -6.52 -7.76
CA ASN A 50 -5.05 -7.91 -7.62
C ASN A 50 -5.26 -8.21 -6.14
N GLN A 51 -6.52 -8.28 -5.71
CA GLN A 51 -6.90 -8.60 -4.33
C GLN A 51 -6.82 -10.10 -4.02
N ARG A 52 -6.80 -10.95 -5.05
CA ARG A 52 -6.84 -12.42 -4.91
C ARG A 52 -5.45 -13.00 -5.11
N ILE A 53 -4.56 -12.67 -4.19
CA ILE A 53 -3.23 -13.28 -4.13
C ILE A 53 -3.32 -14.50 -3.20
N PRO A 54 -2.87 -15.69 -3.62
CA PRO A 54 -2.82 -16.85 -2.74
C PRO A 54 -1.95 -16.56 -1.53
N THR A 55 -2.48 -16.79 -0.33
CA THR A 55 -1.76 -16.59 0.94
C THR A 55 -1.23 -17.90 1.52
N ASP A 56 -1.68 -19.04 0.99
CA ASP A 56 -1.30 -20.37 1.42
C ASP A 56 -0.41 -21.08 0.39
N GLN A 57 0.41 -22.02 0.87
CA GLN A 57 1.39 -22.70 0.04
C GLN A 57 0.74 -23.55 -1.08
N SER A 58 -0.43 -24.14 -0.82
CA SER A 58 -1.20 -24.90 -1.80
C SER A 58 -1.66 -24.01 -2.95
N GLY A 59 -2.31 -22.90 -2.66
CA GLY A 59 -2.81 -21.94 -3.65
C GLY A 59 -1.67 -21.32 -4.48
N VAL A 60 -0.51 -21.07 -3.86
CA VAL A 60 0.68 -20.62 -4.62
C VAL A 60 1.12 -21.66 -5.64
N ARG A 61 1.16 -22.95 -5.27
CA ARG A 61 1.56 -24.02 -6.21
C ARG A 61 0.57 -24.20 -7.35
N GLU A 62 -0.71 -24.11 -7.05
CA GLU A 62 -1.78 -24.21 -8.05
C GLU A 62 -1.72 -23.06 -9.06
N GLU A 63 -1.61 -21.81 -8.59
CA GLU A 63 -1.46 -20.65 -9.47
C GLU A 63 -0.19 -20.72 -10.32
N LEU A 64 0.93 -21.18 -9.76
CA LEU A 64 2.16 -21.39 -10.53
C LEU A 64 1.98 -22.44 -11.63
N ALA A 65 1.28 -23.53 -11.35
CA ALA A 65 0.97 -24.56 -12.34
C ALA A 65 0.09 -23.99 -13.47
N ARG A 66 -0.93 -23.20 -13.13
CA ARG A 66 -1.79 -22.49 -14.09
C ARG A 66 -0.99 -21.56 -15.00
N ILE A 67 -0.13 -20.72 -14.42
CA ILE A 67 0.72 -19.78 -15.18
C ILE A 67 1.67 -20.53 -16.11
N LYS A 68 2.24 -21.66 -15.66
CA LYS A 68 3.15 -22.47 -16.48
C LYS A 68 2.42 -23.09 -17.67
N ALA A 69 1.22 -23.62 -17.46
CA ALA A 69 0.40 -24.20 -18.53
C ALA A 69 0.02 -23.13 -19.57
N GLU A 70 -0.43 -21.95 -19.12
CA GLU A 70 -0.79 -20.84 -20.01
C GLU A 70 0.40 -20.37 -20.86
N ARG A 71 1.60 -20.29 -20.26
CA ARG A 71 2.83 -19.95 -21.00
C ARG A 71 3.16 -20.97 -22.10
N LEU A 72 3.02 -22.26 -21.80
CA LEU A 72 3.30 -23.31 -22.77
C LEU A 72 2.31 -23.27 -23.94
N GLN A 73 1.02 -23.06 -23.66
CA GLN A 73 -0.01 -22.91 -24.68
C GLN A 73 0.25 -21.70 -25.59
N ARG A 74 0.56 -20.53 -25.01
CA ARG A 74 0.89 -19.33 -25.79
C ARG A 74 2.12 -19.53 -26.67
N ARG A 75 3.12 -20.29 -26.19
CA ARG A 75 4.31 -20.62 -26.97
C ARG A 75 3.97 -21.52 -28.16
N ALA A 76 3.20 -22.59 -27.94
CA ALA A 76 2.78 -23.49 -29.00
C ALA A 76 1.93 -22.77 -30.07
N GLN A 77 1.07 -21.83 -29.67
CA GLN A 77 0.29 -21.01 -30.60
C GLN A 77 1.20 -20.14 -31.49
N ARG A 78 2.20 -19.47 -30.91
CA ARG A 78 3.16 -18.68 -31.68
C ARG A 78 3.97 -19.53 -32.65
N GLU A 79 4.46 -20.68 -32.21
CA GLU A 79 5.23 -21.60 -33.06
C GLU A 79 4.38 -22.13 -34.23
N ALA A 80 3.08 -22.38 -34.00
CA ALA A 80 2.14 -22.77 -35.07
C ALA A 80 1.84 -21.62 -36.05
N GLU A 81 1.67 -20.39 -35.56
CA GLU A 81 1.48 -19.20 -36.40
C GLU A 81 2.73 -18.89 -37.24
N GLU A 82 3.93 -19.09 -36.69
CA GLU A 82 5.20 -18.92 -37.40
C GLU A 82 5.38 -19.99 -38.48
N ALA A 83 5.07 -21.26 -38.18
CA ALA A 83 5.10 -22.35 -39.16
C ALA A 83 4.12 -22.14 -40.32
N GLN A 84 2.91 -21.62 -40.03
CA GLN A 84 1.93 -21.29 -41.08
C GLN A 84 2.36 -20.11 -41.96
N LYS A 85 3.13 -19.15 -41.41
CA LYS A 85 3.67 -18.02 -42.18
C LYS A 85 4.90 -18.38 -43.01
N SER A 86 5.65 -19.40 -42.63
CA SER A 86 6.80 -19.87 -43.42
C SER A 86 6.43 -20.77 -44.60
N ASP A 87 5.21 -21.30 -44.61
CA ASP A 87 4.69 -22.23 -45.63
C ASP A 87 3.80 -21.52 -46.69
N GLN A 88 3.65 -20.19 -46.59
CA GLN A 88 3.07 -19.30 -47.62
C GLN A 88 4.16 -18.49 -48.30
#